data_AF-A0A8B8P4Q8-F1
#
_entry.id   AF-A0A8B8P4Q8-F1
#
_cell.length_a   1.000
_cell.length_b   1.000
_cell.length_c   1.000
_cell.angle_alpha   90.00
_cell.angle_beta   90.00
_cell.angle_gamma   90.00
#
_symmetry.space_group_name_H-M   'P 1'
#
loop_
_entity.id
_entity.type
_entity.pdbx_description
1 polymer ?
#
loop_
_entity_poly.entity_id
_entity_poly.type
_entity_poly.pdbx_seq_one_letter_code
_entity_poly.pdbx_strand_id
1 'polypeptide(L)'
;MAGNLFNHFAVDINKQTTVFCNQFFDQGCCKKWINNLDIQDPDCLKVLVAKTLGYGIIVGASAVKLPQVFKILGAKSGVGITIFGVLLELMAITFNSCYSYRNNFPFSAWGEAIFLAIETALIAFLVMWFDDKKGRAMTFVGLYACLVYTLTHPTLVPKDIMWWLQSSVLPLAVTGKSIQAFKNYRAQHTGQLSAVTAWAILAGSCARIFTTIQETGDLLTAVTFAFAAAANAVIALQVLYYWKSTQKFMEKGRKKKAN
;
A
#
# COMPACT_ATOMS: atom_id res chain seq x y z
N MET A 1 14.50 34.53 -39.54
CA MET A 1 14.77 34.32 -38.09
C MET A 1 13.64 33.60 -37.35
N ALA A 2 12.37 33.68 -37.77
CA ALA A 2 11.25 32.99 -37.10
C ALA A 2 11.28 31.44 -37.20
N GLY A 3 11.85 30.87 -38.28
CA GLY A 3 11.92 29.41 -38.46
C GLY A 3 12.85 28.67 -37.49
N ASN A 4 13.93 29.33 -37.02
CA ASN A 4 14.83 28.74 -36.02
C ASN A 4 14.23 28.77 -34.62
N LEU A 5 13.39 29.75 -34.30
CA LEU A 5 12.72 29.85 -32.99
C LEU A 5 11.63 28.78 -32.84
N PHE A 6 10.86 28.53 -33.91
CA PHE A 6 9.86 27.45 -33.94
C PHE A 6 10.48 26.06 -33.85
N ASN A 7 11.60 25.82 -34.55
CA ASN A 7 12.31 24.55 -34.45
C ASN A 7 12.91 24.33 -33.05
N HIS A 8 13.42 25.38 -32.40
CA HIS A 8 13.92 25.28 -31.03
C HIS A 8 12.79 25.00 -30.02
N PHE A 9 11.65 25.70 -30.14
CA PHE A 9 10.46 25.44 -29.31
C PHE A 9 9.88 24.03 -29.54
N ALA A 10 9.84 23.55 -30.78
CA ALA A 10 9.37 22.20 -31.09
C ALA A 10 10.31 21.11 -30.54
N VAL A 11 11.63 21.35 -30.55
CA VAL A 11 12.63 20.45 -29.96
C VAL A 11 12.51 20.44 -28.44
N ASP A 12 12.31 21.59 -27.79
CA ASP A 12 12.13 21.67 -26.34
C ASP A 12 10.80 21.05 -25.87
N ILE A 13 9.71 21.26 -26.61
CA ILE A 13 8.42 20.59 -26.36
C ILE A 13 8.55 19.07 -26.56
N ASN A 14 9.20 18.61 -27.64
CA ASN A 14 9.38 17.18 -27.87
C ASN A 14 10.28 16.53 -26.80
N LYS A 15 11.33 17.23 -26.35
CA LYS A 15 12.21 16.75 -25.28
C LYS A 15 11.49 16.69 -23.94
N GLN A 16 10.69 17.70 -23.60
CA GLN A 16 9.91 17.73 -22.36
C GLN A 16 8.75 16.72 -22.39
N THR A 17 8.12 16.55 -23.55
CA THR A 17 7.11 15.51 -23.80
C THR A 17 7.73 14.13 -23.71
N THR A 18 8.94 13.91 -24.23
CA THR A 18 9.66 12.64 -24.13
C THR A 18 10.09 12.34 -22.71
N VAL A 19 10.49 13.33 -21.91
CA VAL A 19 10.81 13.15 -20.48
C VAL A 19 9.57 12.81 -19.67
N PHE A 20 8.47 13.55 -19.86
CA PHE A 20 7.20 13.27 -19.21
C PHE A 20 6.66 11.89 -19.62
N CYS A 21 6.74 11.58 -20.90
CA CYS A 21 6.29 10.31 -21.45
C CYS A 21 7.18 9.15 -21.01
N ASN A 22 8.50 9.28 -20.92
CA ASN A 22 9.38 8.25 -20.36
C ASN A 22 9.17 8.02 -18.84
N GLN A 23 8.51 8.96 -18.14
CA GLN A 23 8.12 8.78 -16.75
C GLN A 23 6.86 7.89 -16.61
N PHE A 24 6.00 7.89 -17.64
CA PHE A 24 4.73 7.13 -17.69
C PHE A 24 4.75 5.93 -18.66
N PHE A 25 5.71 5.84 -19.57
CA PHE A 25 5.79 4.85 -20.65
C PHE A 25 7.22 4.33 -20.80
N ASP A 26 7.38 3.08 -21.26
CA ASP A 26 8.67 2.57 -21.72
C ASP A 26 9.13 3.29 -23.00
N GLN A 27 10.44 3.36 -23.28
CA GLN A 27 10.99 4.11 -24.42
C GLN A 27 10.37 3.68 -25.76
N GLY A 28 10.07 2.40 -25.95
CA GLY A 28 9.43 1.90 -27.17
C GLY A 28 7.97 2.34 -27.30
N CYS A 29 7.26 2.39 -26.18
CA CYS A 29 5.86 2.78 -26.13
C CYS A 29 5.68 4.28 -26.29
N CYS A 30 6.56 5.06 -25.66
CA CYS A 30 6.60 6.50 -25.78
C CYS A 30 6.88 6.96 -27.21
N LYS A 31 7.80 6.27 -27.90
CA LYS A 31 8.15 6.56 -29.30
C LYS A 31 7.00 6.23 -30.27
N LYS A 32 6.24 5.16 -30.00
CA LYS A 32 5.02 4.80 -30.77
C LYS A 32 3.89 5.82 -30.54
N TRP A 33 3.71 6.25 -29.29
CA TRP A 33 2.65 7.20 -28.93
C TRP A 33 2.90 8.60 -29.51
N ILE A 34 4.13 9.12 -29.37
CA ILE A 34 4.50 10.47 -29.85
C ILE A 34 4.58 10.52 -31.38
N ASN A 35 5.12 9.48 -32.03
CA ASN A 35 5.39 9.55 -33.48
C ASN A 35 4.26 8.98 -34.35
N ASN A 36 3.49 7.99 -33.87
CA ASN A 36 2.50 7.29 -34.69
C ASN A 36 1.05 7.48 -34.22
N LEU A 37 0.81 8.20 -33.11
CA LEU A 37 -0.52 8.33 -32.47
C LEU A 37 -1.23 6.98 -32.23
N ASP A 38 -0.45 5.91 -32.12
CA ASP A 38 -0.97 4.55 -32.00
C ASP A 38 -1.26 4.25 -30.51
N ILE A 39 -2.44 4.68 -30.06
CA ILE A 39 -2.91 4.58 -28.67
C ILE A 39 -3.42 3.16 -28.35
N GLN A 40 -3.58 2.30 -29.36
CA GLN A 40 -4.26 1.00 -29.23
C GLN A 40 -3.33 -0.21 -29.11
N ASP A 41 -2.02 -0.03 -29.01
CA ASP A 41 -1.12 -1.15 -28.71
C ASP A 41 -1.45 -1.74 -27.31
N PRO A 42 -1.89 -3.01 -27.22
CA PRO A 42 -2.42 -3.58 -25.99
C PRO A 42 -1.39 -3.68 -24.87
N ASP A 43 -0.09 -3.77 -25.19
CA ASP A 43 0.95 -3.87 -24.17
C ASP A 43 1.31 -2.49 -23.61
N CYS A 44 1.31 -1.47 -24.46
CA CYS A 44 1.40 -0.07 -24.07
C CYS A 44 0.26 0.36 -23.12
N LEU A 45 -0.97 -0.04 -23.44
CA LEU A 45 -2.14 0.29 -22.63
C LEU A 45 -2.07 -0.35 -21.24
N LYS A 46 -1.62 -1.61 -21.13
CA LYS A 46 -1.46 -2.28 -19.83
C LYS A 46 -0.46 -1.55 -18.94
N VAL A 47 0.67 -1.10 -19.49
CA VAL A 47 1.69 -0.36 -18.74
C VAL A 47 1.15 0.98 -18.26
N LEU A 48 0.43 1.71 -19.12
CA LEU A 48 -0.19 2.98 -18.76
C LEU A 48 -1.22 2.81 -17.63
N VAL A 49 -2.09 1.80 -17.74
CA VAL A 49 -3.08 1.47 -16.72
C VAL A 49 -2.38 1.09 -15.41
N ALA A 50 -1.33 0.26 -15.47
CA ALA A 50 -0.57 -0.16 -14.30
C ALA A 50 0.02 1.04 -13.55
N LYS A 51 0.70 1.95 -14.25
CA LYS A 51 1.31 3.15 -13.64
C LYS A 51 0.27 4.10 -13.07
N THR A 52 -0.82 4.33 -13.80
CA THR A 52 -1.93 5.18 -13.33
C THR A 52 -2.55 4.62 -12.06
N LEU A 53 -2.79 3.30 -12.01
CA LEU A 53 -3.26 2.62 -10.81
C LEU A 53 -2.24 2.71 -9.68
N GLY A 54 -0.95 2.49 -9.96
CA GLY A 54 0.14 2.58 -8.98
C GLY A 54 0.17 3.93 -8.30
N TYR A 55 0.24 5.03 -9.07
CA TYR A 55 0.20 6.39 -8.54
C TYR A 55 -1.12 6.71 -7.82
N GLY A 56 -2.26 6.23 -8.33
CA GLY A 56 -3.54 6.36 -7.64
C GLY A 56 -3.53 5.71 -6.26
N ILE A 57 -2.91 4.53 -6.12
CA ILE A 57 -2.77 3.86 -4.83
C ILE A 57 -1.80 4.62 -3.93
N ILE A 58 -0.71 5.20 -4.45
CA ILE A 58 0.21 6.04 -3.67
C ILE A 58 -0.53 7.23 -3.06
N VAL A 59 -1.31 7.95 -3.86
CA VAL A 59 -2.13 9.07 -3.40
C VAL A 59 -3.13 8.61 -2.35
N GLY A 60 -3.85 7.51 -2.61
CA GLY A 60 -4.79 6.95 -1.64
C GLY A 60 -4.12 6.58 -0.31
N ALA A 61 -2.96 5.93 -0.37
CA ALA A 61 -2.21 5.46 0.78
C ALA A 61 -1.75 6.60 1.70
N SER A 62 -1.39 7.76 1.14
CA SER A 62 -0.92 8.95 1.88
C SER A 62 -1.94 9.57 2.86
N ALA A 63 -3.19 9.11 2.81
CA ALA A 63 -4.26 9.59 3.68
C ALA A 63 -4.88 8.48 4.54
N VAL A 64 -4.44 7.22 4.41
CA VAL A 64 -5.13 6.07 5.02
C VAL A 64 -5.05 6.12 6.54
N LYS A 65 -3.88 6.42 7.12
CA LYS A 65 -3.69 6.36 8.58
C LYS A 65 -3.82 7.74 9.24
N LEU A 66 -3.90 8.83 8.47
CA LEU A 66 -4.10 10.18 9.00
C LEU A 66 -5.31 10.30 9.95
N PRO A 67 -6.49 9.72 9.66
CA PRO A 67 -7.61 9.76 10.61
C PRO A 67 -7.30 9.11 11.95
N GLN A 68 -6.47 8.06 11.96
CA GLN A 68 -6.01 7.40 13.19
C GLN A 68 -5.01 8.28 13.95
N VAL A 69 -4.08 8.95 13.25
CA VAL A 69 -3.15 9.92 13.83
C VAL A 69 -3.91 11.05 14.53
N PHE A 70 -4.88 11.67 13.86
CA PHE A 70 -5.67 12.76 14.44
C PHE A 70 -6.49 12.30 15.65
N LYS A 71 -7.03 11.08 15.63
CA LYS A 71 -7.72 10.51 16.79
C LYS A 71 -6.82 10.37 18.02
N ILE A 72 -5.59 9.88 17.84
CA ILE A 72 -4.62 9.74 18.94
C ILE A 72 -4.23 11.11 19.49
N LEU A 73 -3.96 12.08 18.61
CA LEU A 73 -3.61 13.45 19.01
C LEU A 73 -4.75 14.14 19.77
N GLY A 74 -5.98 14.00 19.30
CA GLY A 74 -7.16 14.57 19.95
C GLY A 74 -7.47 13.92 21.30
N ALA A 75 -7.33 12.59 21.40
CA ALA A 75 -7.52 11.86 22.66
C ALA A 75 -6.32 11.97 23.62
N LYS A 76 -5.15 12.39 23.13
CA LYS A 76 -3.85 12.34 23.84
C LYS A 76 -3.59 10.98 24.49
N SER A 77 -4.00 9.89 23.82
CA SER A 77 -3.95 8.54 24.36
C SER A 77 -3.92 7.50 23.25
N GLY A 78 -3.13 6.44 23.46
CA GLY A 78 -3.07 5.27 22.58
C GLY A 78 -4.00 4.12 22.98
N VAL A 79 -4.92 4.32 23.91
CA VAL A 79 -5.81 3.25 24.42
C VAL A 79 -6.59 2.59 23.27
N GLY A 80 -6.59 1.25 23.25
CA GLY A 80 -7.22 0.44 22.20
C GLY A 80 -6.32 0.16 20.99
N ILE A 81 -5.11 0.73 20.96
CA ILE A 81 -4.11 0.45 19.92
C ILE A 81 -2.99 -0.40 20.52
N THR A 82 -2.84 -1.63 20.02
CA THR A 82 -1.77 -2.51 20.45
C THR A 82 -0.46 -2.12 19.77
N ILE A 83 0.51 -1.60 20.52
CA ILE A 83 1.82 -1.19 19.98
C ILE A 83 2.55 -2.32 19.23
N PHE A 84 2.45 -3.56 19.72
CA PHE A 84 3.02 -4.73 19.03
C PHE A 84 2.45 -4.92 17.62
N GLY A 85 1.14 -4.73 17.44
CA GLY A 85 0.51 -4.81 16.13
C GLY A 85 0.99 -3.71 15.18
N VAL A 86 1.14 -2.48 15.69
CA VAL A 86 1.68 -1.35 14.91
C VAL A 86 3.13 -1.61 14.49
N LEU A 87 3.96 -2.16 15.39
CA LEU A 87 5.36 -2.50 15.06
C LEU A 87 5.46 -3.63 14.04
N LEU A 88 4.63 -4.68 14.14
CA LEU A 88 4.57 -5.74 13.13
C LEU A 88 4.15 -5.20 11.76
N GLU A 89 3.16 -4.30 11.71
CA GLU A 89 2.74 -3.64 10.48
C GLU A 89 3.87 -2.79 9.89
N LEU A 90 4.56 -2.01 10.73
CA LEU A 90 5.70 -1.20 10.31
C LEU A 90 6.84 -2.05 9.74
N MET A 91 7.16 -3.18 10.38
CA MET A 91 8.19 -4.11 9.87
C MET A 91 7.80 -4.70 8.52
N ALA A 92 6.56 -5.14 8.33
CA ALA A 92 6.09 -5.67 7.06
C ALA A 92 6.23 -4.64 5.91
N ILE A 93 5.85 -3.39 6.17
CA ILE A 93 5.98 -2.29 5.20
C ILE A 93 7.47 -2.00 4.92
N THR A 94 8.31 -2.04 5.96
CA THR A 94 9.75 -1.78 5.85
C THR A 94 10.47 -2.85 5.02
N PHE A 95 10.17 -4.14 5.25
CA PHE A 95 10.75 -5.23 4.49
C PHE A 95 10.35 -5.14 3.02
N ASN A 96 9.07 -4.85 2.73
CA ASN A 96 8.59 -4.67 1.37
C ASN A 96 9.24 -3.48 0.65
N SER A 97 9.37 -2.34 1.31
CA SER A 97 10.01 -1.16 0.71
C SER A 97 11.50 -1.35 0.50
N CYS A 98 12.23 -1.90 1.48
CA CYS A 98 13.66 -2.17 1.34
C CYS A 98 13.95 -3.22 0.27
N TYR A 99 13.16 -4.29 0.19
CA TYR A 99 13.28 -5.30 -0.87
C TYR A 99 13.03 -4.67 -2.26
N SER A 100 11.95 -3.88 -2.39
CA SER A 100 11.60 -3.22 -3.66
C SER A 100 12.65 -2.20 -4.11
N TYR A 101 13.20 -1.43 -3.17
CA TYR A 101 14.29 -0.50 -3.42
C TYR A 101 15.56 -1.24 -3.88
N ARG A 102 15.95 -2.33 -3.22
CA ARG A 102 17.16 -3.11 -3.56
C ARG A 102 17.07 -3.84 -4.89
N ASN A 103 15.86 -4.17 -5.33
CA ASN A 103 15.62 -4.76 -6.65
C ASN A 103 15.41 -3.70 -7.75
N ASN A 104 15.57 -2.40 -7.42
CA ASN A 104 15.39 -1.28 -8.34
C ASN A 104 14.01 -1.26 -9.03
N PHE A 105 12.96 -1.67 -8.30
CA PHE A 105 11.60 -1.59 -8.84
C PHE A 105 11.16 -0.14 -9.02
N PRO A 106 10.34 0.15 -10.05
CA PRO A 106 9.85 1.50 -10.30
C PRO A 106 9.03 2.00 -9.12
N PHE A 107 9.14 3.30 -8.83
CA PHE A 107 8.47 3.93 -7.68
C PHE A 107 6.94 3.74 -7.71
N SER A 108 6.32 3.68 -8.88
CA SER A 108 4.88 3.40 -9.05
C SER A 108 4.44 2.05 -8.46
N ALA A 109 5.35 1.08 -8.31
CA ALA A 109 5.05 -0.26 -7.81
C ALA A 109 5.11 -0.40 -6.29
N TRP A 110 5.83 0.49 -5.57
CA TRP A 110 6.08 0.34 -4.14
C TRP A 110 6.08 1.66 -3.34
N GLY A 111 5.95 2.81 -4.01
CA GLY A 111 6.09 4.13 -3.40
C GLY A 111 5.08 4.42 -2.28
N GLU A 112 3.94 3.72 -2.27
CA GLU A 112 2.94 3.82 -1.20
C GLU A 112 3.50 3.34 0.14
N ALA A 113 4.45 2.41 0.11
CA ALA A 113 5.07 1.86 1.31
C ALA A 113 5.83 2.94 2.09
N ILE A 114 6.38 3.96 1.42
CA ILE A 114 7.07 5.07 2.09
C ILE A 114 6.08 5.88 2.93
N PHE A 115 4.94 6.27 2.35
CA PHE A 115 3.92 7.04 3.06
C PHE A 115 3.31 6.23 4.21
N LEU A 116 2.98 4.96 3.96
CA LEU A 116 2.47 4.07 4.99
C LEU A 116 3.49 3.83 6.11
N ALA A 117 4.78 3.72 5.80
CA ALA A 117 5.84 3.58 6.79
C ALA A 117 5.93 4.82 7.68
N ILE A 118 5.90 6.02 7.10
CA ILE A 118 5.95 7.29 7.84
C ILE A 118 4.74 7.41 8.77
N GLU A 119 3.53 7.22 8.25
CA GLU A 119 2.30 7.34 9.04
C GLU A 119 2.23 6.29 10.15
N THR A 120 2.66 5.04 9.86
CA THR A 120 2.65 3.95 10.84
C THR A 120 3.72 4.15 11.91
N ALA A 121 4.92 4.62 11.54
CA ALA A 121 5.96 5.01 12.49
C ALA A 121 5.51 6.18 13.37
N LEU A 122 4.79 7.16 12.81
CA LEU A 122 4.21 8.26 13.57
C LEU A 122 3.17 7.74 14.58
N ILE A 123 2.30 6.81 14.19
CA ILE A 123 1.37 6.17 15.12
C ILE A 123 2.13 5.46 16.24
N ALA A 124 3.16 4.66 15.91
CA ALA A 124 3.96 3.95 16.92
C ALA A 124 4.60 4.94 17.92
N PHE A 125 5.18 6.02 17.40
CA PHE A 125 5.77 7.08 18.20
C PHE A 125 4.73 7.74 19.12
N LEU A 126 3.58 8.17 18.59
CA LEU A 126 2.54 8.83 19.38
C LEU A 126 1.97 7.92 20.47
N VAL A 127 1.74 6.64 20.17
CA VAL A 127 1.28 5.67 21.17
C VAL A 127 2.30 5.52 22.30
N MET A 128 3.59 5.38 21.98
CA MET A 128 4.64 5.30 23.02
C MET A 128 4.81 6.61 23.80
N TRP A 129 4.62 7.75 23.12
CA TRP A 129 4.74 9.08 23.71
C TRP A 129 3.64 9.36 24.74
N PHE A 130 2.40 9.02 24.43
CA PHE A 130 1.25 9.22 25.32
C PHE A 130 1.07 8.13 26.39
N ASP A 131 1.82 7.02 26.30
CA ASP A 131 1.90 5.98 27.34
C ASP A 131 2.98 6.28 28.40
N ASP A 132 3.34 7.56 28.56
CA ASP A 132 4.40 8.12 29.43
C ASP A 132 5.79 7.47 29.31
N LYS A 133 6.06 6.79 28.19
CA LYS A 133 7.34 6.14 27.88
C LYS A 133 8.16 6.95 26.86
N LYS A 134 8.30 8.25 27.09
CA LYS A 134 8.98 9.20 26.18
C LYS A 134 10.38 8.76 25.76
N GLY A 135 11.16 8.19 26.69
CA GLY A 135 12.48 7.63 26.39
C GLY A 135 12.43 6.52 25.34
N ARG A 136 11.47 5.58 25.45
CA ARG A 136 11.29 4.50 24.47
C ARG A 136 10.86 5.04 23.10
N ALA A 137 10.02 6.08 23.09
CA ALA A 137 9.60 6.72 21.84
C ALA A 137 10.79 7.33 21.07
N MET A 138 11.70 8.01 21.77
CA MET A 138 12.91 8.57 21.15
C MET A 138 13.89 7.48 20.69
N THR A 139 14.12 6.46 21.52
CA THR A 139 14.96 5.31 21.14
C THR A 139 14.39 4.57 19.92
N PHE A 140 13.07 4.43 19.84
CA PHE A 140 12.38 3.81 18.70
C PHE A 140 12.70 4.54 17.38
N VAL A 141 12.66 5.87 17.34
CA VAL A 141 12.97 6.63 16.12
C VAL A 141 14.41 6.36 15.64
N GLY A 142 15.38 6.40 16.56
CA GLY A 142 16.78 6.13 16.23
C GLY A 142 17.01 4.69 15.76
N LEU A 143 16.43 3.72 16.45
CA LEU A 143 16.51 2.30 16.07
C LEU A 143 15.86 2.03 14.72
N TYR A 144 14.70 2.65 14.47
CA TYR A 144 13.99 2.48 13.21
C TYR A 144 14.76 3.10 12.03
N ALA A 145 15.33 4.29 12.19
CA ALA A 145 16.19 4.90 11.17
C ALA A 145 17.42 4.03 10.88
N CYS A 146 18.06 3.48 11.91
CA CYS A 146 19.19 2.55 11.77
C CYS A 146 18.77 1.26 11.04
N LEU A 147 17.61 0.70 11.38
CA LEU A 147 17.07 -0.48 10.70
C LEU A 147 16.85 -0.21 9.19
N VAL A 148 16.22 0.91 8.83
CA VAL A 148 16.00 1.26 7.42
C VAL A 148 17.34 1.46 6.68
N TYR A 149 18.30 2.15 7.31
CA TYR A 149 19.64 2.35 6.74
C TYR A 149 20.37 1.03 6.50
N THR A 150 20.34 0.11 7.48
CA THR A 150 21.02 -1.19 7.37
C THR A 150 20.40 -2.08 6.30
N LEU A 151 19.06 -2.14 6.24
CA LEU A 151 18.34 -2.96 5.25
C LEU A 151 18.50 -2.44 3.82
N THR A 152 18.68 -1.14 3.61
CA THR A 152 18.89 -0.55 2.27
C THR A 152 20.33 -0.71 1.78
N HIS A 153 21.31 -0.81 2.67
CA HIS A 153 22.72 -0.93 2.30
C HIS A 153 23.08 -2.34 1.80
N PRO A 154 23.54 -2.51 0.54
CA PRO A 154 23.81 -3.83 -0.03
C PRO A 154 24.94 -4.61 0.65
N THR A 155 25.88 -3.91 1.28
CA THR A 155 27.06 -4.48 1.95
C THR A 155 26.75 -5.01 3.35
N LEU A 156 25.72 -4.46 4.02
CA LEU A 156 25.37 -4.82 5.39
C LEU A 156 24.43 -6.03 5.44
N VAL A 157 23.55 -6.17 4.44
CA VAL A 157 22.59 -7.27 4.38
C VAL A 157 22.68 -7.97 3.02
N PRO A 158 23.04 -9.26 2.98
CA PRO A 158 23.01 -10.05 1.75
C PRO A 158 21.61 -10.13 1.11
N LYS A 159 21.55 -10.40 -0.20
CA LYS A 159 20.28 -10.52 -0.92
C LYS A 159 19.40 -11.67 -0.40
N ASP A 160 20.01 -12.78 0.01
CA ASP A 160 19.29 -13.94 0.53
C ASP A 160 18.50 -13.61 1.80
N ILE A 161 19.12 -12.88 2.73
CA ILE A 161 18.44 -12.42 3.94
C ILE A 161 17.26 -11.51 3.58
N MET A 162 17.44 -10.61 2.62
CA MET A 162 16.37 -9.72 2.17
C MET A 162 15.19 -10.48 1.55
N TRP A 163 15.47 -11.56 0.82
CA TRP A 163 14.44 -12.44 0.28
C TRP A 163 13.63 -13.12 1.38
N TRP A 164 14.30 -13.65 2.42
CA TRP A 164 13.62 -14.23 3.59
C TRP A 164 12.79 -13.19 4.34
N LEU A 165 13.31 -11.98 4.53
CA LEU A 165 12.56 -10.88 5.14
C LEU A 165 11.31 -10.54 4.31
N GLN A 166 11.42 -10.45 2.99
CA GLN A 166 10.27 -10.24 2.11
C GLN A 166 9.27 -11.40 2.17
N SER A 167 9.74 -12.65 2.23
CA SER A 167 8.86 -13.81 2.36
C SER A 167 8.04 -13.78 3.66
N SER A 168 8.59 -13.18 4.73
CA SER A 168 7.89 -13.00 6.01
C SER A 168 6.76 -11.95 5.96
N VAL A 169 6.73 -11.09 4.93
CA VAL A 169 5.63 -10.12 4.72
C VAL A 169 4.32 -10.83 4.42
N LEU A 170 4.36 -11.96 3.69
CA LEU A 170 3.18 -12.75 3.37
C LEU A 170 2.40 -13.21 4.60
N PRO A 171 2.99 -13.96 5.56
CA PRO A 171 2.25 -14.37 6.75
C PRO A 171 1.75 -13.16 7.54
N LEU A 172 2.54 -12.09 7.67
CA LEU A 172 2.10 -10.87 8.35
C LEU A 172 0.87 -10.24 7.68
N ALA A 173 0.85 -10.17 6.35
CA ALA A 173 -0.25 -9.60 5.58
C ALA A 173 -1.54 -10.45 5.63
N VAL A 174 -1.41 -11.76 5.75
CA VAL A 174 -2.53 -12.71 5.69
C VAL A 174 -3.11 -12.99 7.08
N THR A 175 -2.29 -13.16 8.11
CA THR A 175 -2.74 -13.58 9.46
C THR A 175 -3.83 -12.69 10.02
N GLY A 176 -3.69 -11.36 9.92
CA GLY A 176 -4.73 -10.43 10.41
C GLY A 176 -6.07 -10.61 9.73
N LYS A 177 -6.06 -10.81 8.40
CA LYS A 177 -7.27 -11.04 7.59
C LYS A 177 -7.87 -12.40 7.88
N SER A 178 -7.05 -13.44 8.04
CA SER A 178 -7.50 -14.79 8.40
C SER A 178 -8.16 -14.82 9.77
N ILE A 179 -7.59 -14.14 10.77
CA ILE A 179 -8.20 -14.01 12.10
C ILE A 179 -9.54 -13.27 11.98
N GLN A 180 -9.61 -12.20 11.20
CA GLN A 180 -10.85 -11.47 10.97
C GLN A 180 -11.91 -12.34 10.29
N ALA A 181 -11.53 -13.08 9.24
CA ALA A 181 -12.42 -13.99 8.54
C ALA A 181 -12.96 -15.09 9.47
N PHE A 182 -12.10 -15.67 10.32
CA PHE A 182 -12.52 -16.65 11.31
C PHE A 182 -13.48 -16.07 12.35
N LYS A 183 -13.21 -14.85 12.84
CA LYS A 183 -14.11 -14.15 13.77
C LYS A 183 -15.48 -13.88 13.15
N ASN A 184 -15.53 -13.44 11.90
CA ASN A 184 -16.80 -13.23 11.18
C ASN A 184 -17.58 -14.54 11.02
N TYR A 185 -16.89 -15.64 10.69
CA TYR A 185 -17.49 -16.96 10.60
C TYR A 185 -18.07 -17.40 11.95
N ARG A 186 -17.30 -17.31 13.04
CA ARG A 186 -17.80 -17.69 14.37
C ARG A 186 -18.95 -16.81 14.85
N ALA A 187 -18.92 -15.52 14.53
CA ALA A 187 -19.96 -14.55 14.92
C ALA A 187 -21.23 -14.65 14.06
N GLN A 188 -21.15 -15.23 12.86
CA GLN A 188 -22.24 -15.29 11.87
C GLN A 188 -22.80 -13.90 11.49
N HIS A 189 -21.99 -12.85 11.67
CA HIS A 189 -22.22 -11.48 11.24
C HIS A 189 -20.88 -10.77 11.06
N THR A 190 -20.84 -9.71 10.26
CA THR A 190 -19.61 -8.91 10.01
C THR A 190 -19.54 -7.61 10.82
N GLY A 191 -20.57 -7.34 11.63
CA GLY A 191 -20.61 -6.19 12.54
C GLY A 191 -20.67 -4.85 11.80
N GLN A 192 -19.72 -3.96 12.09
CA GLN A 192 -19.64 -2.61 11.50
C GLN A 192 -18.89 -2.57 10.16
N LEU A 193 -18.48 -3.73 9.62
CA LEU A 193 -17.72 -3.78 8.39
C LEU A 193 -18.60 -3.40 7.19
N SER A 194 -18.26 -2.29 6.54
CA SER A 194 -18.97 -1.82 5.34
C SER A 194 -18.65 -2.67 4.11
N ALA A 195 -19.68 -3.03 3.34
CA ALA A 195 -19.51 -3.71 2.04
C ALA A 195 -18.68 -2.87 1.07
N VAL A 196 -18.88 -1.55 1.04
CA VAL A 196 -18.12 -0.65 0.16
C VAL A 196 -16.63 -0.74 0.48
N THR A 197 -16.27 -0.73 1.76
CA THR A 197 -14.88 -0.85 2.21
C THR A 197 -14.30 -2.22 1.86
N ALA A 198 -15.05 -3.31 2.09
CA ALA A 198 -14.58 -4.66 1.77
C ALA A 198 -14.29 -4.84 0.27
N TRP A 199 -15.19 -4.35 -0.60
CA TRP A 199 -15.01 -4.39 -2.04
C TRP A 199 -13.89 -3.47 -2.52
N ALA A 200 -13.75 -2.27 -1.96
CA ALA A 200 -12.65 -1.36 -2.28
C ALA A 200 -11.28 -1.96 -1.91
N ILE A 201 -11.17 -2.62 -0.75
CA ILE A 201 -9.94 -3.31 -0.33
C ILE A 201 -9.61 -4.46 -1.27
N LEU A 202 -10.61 -5.25 -1.69
CA LEU A 202 -10.41 -6.32 -2.66
C LEU A 202 -9.93 -5.77 -4.00
N ALA A 203 -10.60 -4.74 -4.54
CA ALA A 203 -10.24 -4.10 -5.79
C ALA A 203 -8.81 -3.52 -5.74
N GLY A 204 -8.43 -2.86 -4.65
CA GLY A 204 -7.06 -2.37 -4.46
C GLY A 204 -6.02 -3.48 -4.39
N SER A 205 -6.37 -4.64 -3.82
CA SER A 205 -5.49 -5.82 -3.80
C SER A 205 -5.33 -6.43 -5.19
N CYS A 206 -6.39 -6.48 -5.99
CA CYS A 206 -6.35 -6.91 -7.39
C CYS A 206 -5.50 -5.94 -8.25
N ALA A 207 -5.68 -4.63 -8.04
CA ALA A 207 -4.85 -3.63 -8.68
C ALA A 207 -3.36 -3.85 -8.36
N ARG A 208 -3.02 -4.15 -7.09
CA ARG A 208 -1.64 -4.47 -6.69
C ARG A 208 -1.05 -5.69 -7.36
N ILE A 209 -1.83 -6.76 -7.53
CA ILE A 209 -1.38 -7.93 -8.29
C ILE A 209 -1.05 -7.52 -9.72
N PHE A 210 -1.96 -6.80 -10.38
CA PHE A 210 -1.78 -6.36 -11.76
C PHE A 210 -0.57 -5.42 -11.91
N THR A 211 -0.45 -4.38 -11.09
CA THR A 211 0.70 -3.45 -11.17
C THR A 211 2.02 -4.15 -10.88
N THR A 212 2.05 -5.08 -9.92
CA THR A 212 3.28 -5.83 -9.60
C THR A 212 3.73 -6.69 -10.77
N ILE A 213 2.82 -7.43 -11.40
CA ILE A 213 3.14 -8.28 -12.55
C ILE A 213 3.63 -7.40 -13.72
N GLN A 214 2.97 -6.28 -13.99
CA GLN A 214 3.31 -5.43 -15.13
C GLN A 214 4.54 -4.55 -14.92
N GLU A 215 4.81 -4.10 -13.69
CA GLU A 215 5.90 -3.15 -13.43
C GLU A 215 7.17 -3.79 -12.89
N THR A 216 7.08 -4.93 -12.20
CA THR A 216 8.24 -5.57 -11.55
C THR A 216 8.55 -6.94 -12.10
N GLY A 217 7.53 -7.70 -12.51
CA GLY A 217 7.67 -9.12 -12.85
C GLY A 217 8.07 -10.02 -11.68
N ASP A 218 8.09 -9.51 -10.44
CA ASP A 218 8.56 -10.25 -9.27
C ASP A 218 7.47 -11.17 -8.71
N LEU A 219 7.69 -12.48 -8.85
CA LEU A 219 6.73 -13.49 -8.44
C LEU A 219 6.52 -13.51 -6.92
N LEU A 220 7.55 -13.24 -6.11
CA LEU A 220 7.45 -13.26 -4.65
C LEU A 220 6.44 -12.21 -4.16
N THR A 221 6.57 -10.99 -4.65
CA THR A 221 5.68 -9.86 -4.30
C THR A 221 4.29 -10.06 -4.90
N ALA A 222 4.20 -10.55 -6.14
CA ALA A 222 2.91 -10.84 -6.78
C ALA A 222 2.12 -11.92 -6.01
N VAL A 223 2.79 -13.01 -5.59
CA VAL A 223 2.18 -14.08 -4.78
C VAL A 223 1.75 -13.55 -3.42
N THR A 224 2.55 -12.69 -2.78
CA THR A 224 2.19 -12.06 -1.52
C THR A 224 0.88 -11.26 -1.64
N PHE A 225 0.74 -10.45 -2.69
CA PHE A 225 -0.50 -9.74 -2.95
C PHE A 225 -1.66 -10.67 -3.35
N ALA A 226 -1.40 -11.77 -4.05
CA ALA A 226 -2.40 -12.77 -4.40
C ALA A 226 -3.01 -13.43 -3.15
N PHE A 227 -2.19 -13.85 -2.19
CA PHE A 227 -2.69 -14.39 -0.92
C PHE A 227 -3.44 -13.35 -0.10
N ALA A 228 -2.96 -12.10 -0.07
CA ALA A 228 -3.66 -11.01 0.59
C ALA A 228 -5.03 -10.73 -0.07
N ALA A 229 -5.11 -10.75 -1.40
CA ALA A 229 -6.33 -10.58 -2.17
C ALA A 229 -7.32 -11.73 -1.91
N ALA A 230 -6.86 -12.98 -1.88
CA ALA A 230 -7.69 -14.14 -1.57
C ALA A 230 -8.31 -14.02 -0.16
N ALA A 231 -7.52 -13.62 0.84
CA ALA A 231 -8.03 -13.38 2.18
C ALA A 231 -9.05 -12.23 2.23
N ASN A 232 -8.81 -11.15 1.48
CA ASN A 232 -9.76 -10.05 1.33
C ASN A 232 -11.05 -10.47 0.60
N ALA A 233 -10.95 -11.37 -0.38
CA ALA A 233 -12.10 -11.91 -1.10
C ALA A 233 -13.00 -12.73 -0.17
N VAL A 234 -12.41 -13.57 0.69
CA VAL A 234 -13.17 -14.30 1.73
C VAL A 234 -13.94 -13.34 2.61
N ILE A 235 -13.31 -12.26 3.08
CA ILE A 235 -13.99 -11.25 3.91
C ILE A 235 -15.11 -10.56 3.14
N ALA A 236 -14.88 -10.16 1.88
CA ALA A 236 -15.89 -9.53 1.04
C ALA A 236 -17.11 -10.45 0.80
N LEU A 237 -16.86 -11.74 0.54
CA LEU A 237 -17.91 -12.76 0.42
C LEU A 237 -18.67 -12.95 1.73
N GLN A 238 -18.00 -12.95 2.87
CA GLN A 238 -18.65 -13.01 4.19
C GLN A 238 -19.57 -11.81 4.44
N VAL A 239 -19.19 -10.61 3.99
CA VAL A 239 -20.06 -9.42 4.10
C VAL A 239 -21.35 -9.60 3.31
N LEU A 240 -21.28 -10.18 2.11
CA LEU A 240 -22.48 -10.49 1.33
C LEU A 240 -23.33 -11.60 1.96
N TYR A 241 -22.68 -12.71 2.35
CA TYR A 241 -23.37 -13.87 2.90
C TYR A 241 -24.08 -13.55 4.22
N TYR A 242 -23.43 -12.82 5.11
CA TYR A 242 -23.98 -12.45 6.42
C TYR A 242 -24.72 -11.11 6.43
N TRP A 243 -25.05 -10.53 5.27
CA TRP A 243 -25.67 -9.20 5.19
C TRP A 243 -26.93 -9.08 6.03
N LYS A 244 -27.90 -9.99 5.83
CA LYS A 244 -29.17 -9.99 6.57
C LYS A 244 -28.99 -10.24 8.08
N SER A 245 -28.07 -11.13 8.44
CA SER A 245 -27.74 -11.43 9.84
C SER A 245 -27.15 -10.20 10.55
N THR A 246 -26.24 -9.51 9.85
CA THR A 246 -25.56 -8.30 10.33
C THR A 246 -26.56 -7.16 10.56
N GLN A 247 -27.50 -6.93 9.64
CA GLN A 247 -28.55 -5.91 9.84
C GLN A 247 -29.39 -6.19 11.09
N LYS A 248 -29.85 -7.43 11.27
CA LYS A 248 -30.60 -7.83 12.48
C LYS A 248 -29.80 -7.63 13.77
N PHE A 249 -28.51 -7.96 13.76
CA PHE A 249 -27.62 -7.76 14.90
C PHE A 249 -27.46 -6.27 15.25
N MET A 250 -27.25 -5.44 14.22
CA MET A 250 -27.10 -4.00 14.35
C MET A 250 -28.37 -3.31 14.89
N GLU A 251 -29.54 -3.71 14.42
CA GLU A 251 -30.83 -3.22 14.92
C GLU A 251 -31.05 -3.55 16.40
N LYS A 252 -30.74 -4.79 16.82
CA LYS A 252 -30.81 -5.20 18.23
C LYS A 252 -29.90 -4.34 19.11
N GLY A 253 -28.67 -4.08 18.64
CA GLY A 253 -27.73 -3.21 19.33
C GLY A 253 -28.21 -1.77 19.46
N ARG A 254 -28.89 -1.23 18.44
CA ARG A 254 -29.49 0.12 18.48
C ARG A 254 -30.65 0.21 19.47
N LYS A 255 -31.55 -0.78 19.48
CA LYS A 255 -32.68 -0.83 20.44
C LYS A 255 -32.21 -0.90 21.89
N LYS A 256 -31.14 -1.66 22.18
CA LYS A 256 -30.57 -1.76 23.53
C LYS A 256 -29.91 -0.45 24.02
N LYS A 257 -29.47 0.43 23.12
CA LYS A 257 -28.92 1.75 23.49
C LYS A 257 -30.00 2.84 23.64
N ALA A 258 -31.20 2.59 23.13
CA ALA A 258 -32.32 3.52 23.16
C ALA A 258 -33.23 3.33 24.39
N ASN A 259 -33.12 2.17 25.05
CA ASN A 259 -33.71 1.88 26.36
C ASN A 259 -32.65 2.05 27.45
#